data_AF-A0A0B8NRD1-F1
#
_entry.id   AF-A0A0B8NRD1-F1
#
_cell.length_a   1.000
_cell.length_b   1.000
_cell.length_c   1.000
_cell.angle_alpha   90.00
_cell.angle_beta   90.00
_cell.angle_gamma   90.00
#
_symmetry.space_group_name_H-M   'P 1'
#
loop_
_entity.id
_entity.type
_entity.pdbx_description
1 polymer ?
#
loop_
_entity_poly.entity_id
_entity_poly.type
_entity_poly.pdbx_seq_one_letter_code
_entity_poly.pdbx_strand_id
1 'polypeptide(L)'
;MQEGEQMSQSQAQYSVKEEIANSITHGAGMVFGIVGLIMLLIKAIDHSADGLTITSMAIYGSSIIVLFLASTLYHAVPFQRAKRWLKTFDHSAIYLLIAGSYTPFLLVSLRTPLAIGLMIVIWSIALLGIIMKVAFVYRFKRFSLISYMAMGWLSLIVVYQLAMHLEIGGWYSLPLVA
;
A
#
# COMPACT_ATOMS: atom_id res chain seq x y z
N MET A 1 37.28 16.78 -19.04
CA MET A 1 35.80 16.77 -18.97
C MET A 1 35.27 15.36 -19.25
N GLN A 2 35.67 14.38 -18.43
CA GLN A 2 35.37 12.94 -18.62
C GLN A 2 34.44 12.36 -17.53
N GLU A 3 33.79 13.21 -16.74
CA GLU A 3 32.90 12.77 -15.64
C GLU A 3 31.42 12.64 -16.05
N GLY A 4 31.09 12.88 -17.32
CA GLY A 4 29.70 13.01 -17.79
C GLY A 4 28.99 11.72 -18.25
N GLU A 5 29.70 10.59 -18.44
CA GLU A 5 29.14 9.41 -19.11
C GLU A 5 28.93 8.17 -18.20
N GLN A 6 29.31 8.23 -16.92
CA GLN A 6 29.12 7.12 -15.97
C GLN A 6 27.74 7.07 -15.29
N MET A 7 26.82 7.99 -15.59
CA MET A 7 25.43 7.92 -15.08
C MET A 7 24.51 7.02 -15.93
N SER A 8 25.05 6.05 -16.65
CA SER A 8 24.26 5.05 -17.37
C SER A 8 23.87 3.89 -16.46
N GLN A 9 22.67 3.99 -15.89
CA GLN A 9 21.82 2.86 -15.46
C GLN A 9 22.45 1.77 -14.57
N SER A 10 22.72 2.09 -13.30
CA SER A 10 22.77 1.04 -12.26
C SER A 10 21.34 0.55 -11.96
N GLN A 11 20.84 -0.42 -12.72
CA GLN A 11 20.01 -1.47 -12.12
C GLN A 11 21.00 -2.51 -11.60
N ALA A 12 21.61 -2.28 -10.44
CA ALA A 12 22.43 -3.30 -9.79
C ALA A 12 21.58 -4.56 -9.68
N GLN A 13 21.95 -5.60 -10.42
CA GLN A 13 21.29 -6.89 -10.36
C GLN A 13 21.53 -7.44 -8.96
N TYR A 14 20.46 -7.62 -8.17
CA TYR A 14 20.56 -8.10 -6.80
C TYR A 14 21.39 -9.38 -6.74
N SER A 15 22.23 -9.49 -5.73
CA SER A 15 22.96 -10.73 -5.48
C SER A 15 21.97 -11.84 -5.08
N VAL A 16 22.34 -13.11 -5.29
CA VAL A 16 21.51 -14.25 -4.89
C VAL A 16 21.16 -14.19 -3.40
N LYS A 17 22.08 -13.73 -2.56
CA LYS A 17 21.83 -13.56 -1.12
C LYS A 17 20.78 -12.47 -0.84
N GLU A 18 20.82 -11.36 -1.58
CA GLU A 18 19.83 -10.29 -1.49
C GLU A 18 18.46 -10.75 -1.99
N GLU A 19 18.39 -11.50 -3.09
CA GLU A 19 17.12 -12.05 -3.58
C GLU A 19 16.50 -13.00 -2.55
N ILE A 20 17.28 -13.89 -1.93
CA ILE A 20 16.81 -14.78 -0.87
C ILE A 20 16.34 -13.98 0.35
N ALA A 21 17.14 -13.01 0.80
CA ALA A 21 16.79 -12.18 1.95
C ALA A 21 15.48 -11.42 1.71
N ASN A 22 15.33 -10.81 0.53
CA ASN A 22 14.11 -10.12 0.14
C ASN A 22 12.91 -11.09 0.07
N SER A 23 13.05 -12.26 -0.55
CA SER A 23 11.98 -13.25 -0.57
C SER A 23 11.53 -13.68 0.82
N ILE A 24 12.46 -13.84 1.77
CA ILE A 24 12.14 -14.23 3.15
C ILE A 24 11.43 -13.09 3.89
N THR A 25 11.97 -11.86 3.83
CA THR A 25 11.37 -10.72 4.54
C THR A 25 9.98 -10.39 4.01
N HIS A 26 9.80 -10.40 2.69
CA HIS A 26 8.49 -10.20 2.08
C HIS A 26 7.54 -11.37 2.33
N GLY A 27 8.03 -12.61 2.32
CA GLY A 27 7.25 -13.80 2.66
C GLY A 27 6.72 -13.76 4.10
N ALA A 28 7.55 -13.32 5.06
CA ALA A 28 7.12 -13.08 6.43
C ALA A 28 6.07 -11.95 6.51
N GLY A 29 6.28 -10.86 5.76
CA GLY A 29 5.30 -9.77 5.65
C GLY A 29 3.93 -10.23 5.15
N MET A 30 3.89 -11.16 4.18
CA MET A 30 2.66 -11.78 3.70
C MET A 30 1.94 -12.55 4.81
N VAL A 31 2.66 -13.38 5.57
CA VAL A 31 2.09 -14.16 6.68
C VAL A 31 1.54 -13.22 7.76
N PHE A 32 2.29 -12.19 8.17
CA PHE A 32 1.81 -11.19 9.11
C PHE A 32 0.61 -10.41 8.58
N GLY A 33 0.57 -10.13 7.27
CA GLY A 33 -0.58 -9.51 6.61
C GLY A 33 -1.84 -10.36 6.68
N ILE A 34 -1.72 -11.68 6.46
CA ILE A 34 -2.84 -12.63 6.60
C ILE A 34 -3.35 -12.65 8.04
N VAL A 35 -2.46 -12.81 9.01
CA VAL A 35 -2.82 -12.81 10.44
C VAL A 35 -3.48 -11.49 10.81
N GLY A 36 -2.91 -10.36 10.40
CA GLY A 36 -3.45 -9.02 10.65
C GLY A 36 -4.84 -8.83 10.04
N LEU A 37 -5.06 -9.27 8.80
CA LEU A 37 -6.38 -9.21 8.16
C LEU A 37 -7.41 -10.04 8.94
N ILE A 38 -7.07 -11.27 9.32
CA ILE A 38 -7.96 -12.14 10.10
C ILE A 38 -8.32 -11.47 11.44
N MET A 39 -7.33 -10.95 12.17
CA MET A 39 -7.56 -10.26 13.43
C MET A 39 -8.44 -9.02 13.27
N LEU A 40 -8.25 -8.23 12.21
CA LEU A 40 -9.08 -7.06 11.90
C LEU A 40 -10.53 -7.45 11.63
N LEU A 41 -10.75 -8.51 10.86
CA LEU A 41 -12.10 -8.99 10.53
C LEU A 41 -12.82 -9.59 11.74
N ILE A 42 -12.12 -10.39 12.56
CA ILE A 42 -12.68 -10.91 13.82
C ILE A 42 -13.12 -9.75 14.69
N LYS A 43 -12.24 -8.75 14.91
CA LYS A 43 -12.57 -7.58 15.73
C LYS A 43 -13.74 -6.78 15.16
N ALA A 44 -13.81 -6.61 13.84
CA ALA A 44 -14.93 -5.93 13.20
C ALA A 44 -16.26 -6.69 13.44
N ILE A 45 -16.25 -8.02 13.35
CA ILE A 45 -17.42 -8.86 13.61
C ILE A 45 -17.82 -8.82 15.10
N ASP A 46 -16.86 -8.94 16.00
CA ASP A 46 -17.09 -8.89 17.46
C ASP A 46 -17.73 -7.57 17.90
N HIS A 47 -17.39 -6.46 17.24
CA HIS A 47 -17.98 -5.15 17.49
C HIS A 47 -19.26 -4.88 16.68
N SER A 48 -19.84 -5.90 16.03
CA SER A 48 -21.05 -5.77 15.18
C SER A 48 -20.90 -4.69 14.10
N ALA A 49 -19.72 -4.56 13.49
CA ALA A 49 -19.44 -3.52 12.51
C ALA A 49 -20.31 -3.67 11.26
N ASP A 50 -20.65 -2.53 10.64
CA ASP A 50 -21.41 -2.49 9.39
C ASP A 50 -20.60 -3.02 8.20
N GLY A 51 -21.31 -3.40 7.14
CA GLY A 51 -20.68 -3.97 5.93
C GLY A 51 -19.63 -3.06 5.29
N LEU A 52 -19.78 -1.74 5.39
CA LEU A 52 -18.79 -0.77 4.90
C LEU A 52 -17.46 -0.89 5.66
N THR A 53 -17.52 -1.05 6.98
CA THR A 53 -16.32 -1.23 7.82
C THR A 53 -15.62 -2.55 7.50
N ILE A 54 -16.36 -3.64 7.42
CA ILE A 54 -15.81 -4.97 7.08
C ILE A 54 -15.13 -4.92 5.71
N THR A 55 -15.81 -4.33 4.70
CA THR A 55 -15.27 -4.19 3.35
C THR A 55 -14.00 -3.34 3.33
N SER A 56 -13.99 -2.22 4.07
CA SER A 56 -12.83 -1.33 4.13
C SER A 56 -11.61 -1.99 4.76
N MET A 57 -11.80 -2.76 5.84
CA MET A 57 -10.72 -3.53 6.48
C MET A 57 -10.23 -4.67 5.57
N ALA A 58 -11.14 -5.34 4.86
CA ALA A 58 -10.80 -6.38 3.89
C ALA A 58 -9.96 -5.84 2.72
N ILE A 59 -10.33 -4.67 2.17
CA ILE A 59 -9.56 -3.99 1.12
C ILE A 59 -8.15 -3.66 1.62
N TYR A 60 -8.02 -3.10 2.83
CA TYR A 60 -6.73 -2.78 3.40
C TYR A 60 -5.86 -4.04 3.60
N GLY A 61 -6.35 -5.05 4.32
CA GLY A 61 -5.58 -6.24 4.61
C GLY A 61 -5.24 -7.06 3.36
N SER A 62 -6.17 -7.18 2.40
CA SER A 62 -5.87 -7.85 1.12
C SER A 62 -4.80 -7.10 0.32
N SER A 63 -4.79 -5.76 0.33
CA SER A 63 -3.75 -4.99 -0.36
C SER A 63 -2.34 -5.23 0.20
N ILE A 64 -2.21 -5.38 1.52
CA ILE A 64 -0.95 -5.78 2.18
C ILE A 64 -0.49 -7.15 1.68
N ILE A 65 -1.40 -8.13 1.71
CA ILE A 65 -1.10 -9.51 1.29
C ILE A 65 -0.67 -9.53 -0.18
N VAL A 66 -1.39 -8.82 -1.04
CA VAL A 66 -1.08 -8.72 -2.49
C VAL A 66 0.29 -8.10 -2.71
N LEU A 67 0.66 -7.03 -2.01
CA LEU A 67 2.00 -6.44 -2.11
C LEU A 67 3.08 -7.45 -1.74
N PHE A 68 2.98 -8.03 -0.55
CA PHE A 68 4.01 -8.93 -0.06
C PHE A 68 4.10 -10.22 -0.88
N LEU A 69 2.98 -10.74 -1.35
CA LEU A 69 2.94 -11.88 -2.29
C LEU A 69 3.62 -11.52 -3.61
N ALA A 70 3.27 -10.38 -4.22
CA ALA A 70 3.85 -9.93 -5.48
C ALA A 70 5.38 -9.80 -5.38
N SER A 71 5.86 -9.20 -4.28
CA SER A 71 7.27 -8.98 -4.02
C SER A 71 8.02 -10.30 -3.76
N THR A 72 7.41 -11.19 -2.97
CA THR A 72 7.96 -12.53 -2.71
C THR A 72 8.12 -13.30 -4.01
N LEU A 73 7.10 -13.31 -4.88
CA LEU A 73 7.15 -13.98 -6.18
C LEU A 73 8.21 -13.36 -7.10
N TYR A 74 8.31 -12.02 -7.12
CA TYR A 74 9.31 -11.33 -7.95
C TYR A 74 10.76 -11.74 -7.60
N HIS A 75 11.07 -11.87 -6.32
CA HIS A 75 12.41 -12.25 -5.87
C HIS A 75 12.64 -13.77 -5.87
N ALA A 76 11.61 -14.58 -5.64
CA ALA A 76 11.76 -16.03 -5.55
C ALA A 76 11.84 -16.72 -6.92
N VAL A 77 11.24 -16.13 -7.96
CA VAL A 77 11.16 -16.75 -9.28
C VAL A 77 12.38 -16.39 -10.15
N PRO A 78 13.22 -17.37 -10.56
CA PRO A 78 14.42 -17.11 -11.35
C PRO A 78 14.14 -16.96 -12.86
N PHE A 79 12.94 -17.31 -13.33
CA PHE A 79 12.61 -17.33 -14.75
C PHE A 79 12.50 -15.91 -15.35
N GLN A 80 13.43 -15.57 -16.25
CA GLN A 80 13.55 -14.23 -16.84
C GLN A 80 12.28 -13.74 -17.58
N ARG A 81 11.57 -14.64 -18.25
CA ARG A 81 10.30 -14.31 -18.94
C ARG A 81 9.20 -13.88 -17.96
N ALA A 82 9.11 -14.55 -16.81
CA ALA A 82 8.14 -14.23 -15.76
C ALA A 82 8.56 -12.99 -14.96
N LYS A 83 9.88 -12.78 -14.77
CA LYS A 83 10.43 -11.70 -13.95
C LYS A 83 9.99 -10.30 -14.40
N ARG A 84 9.79 -10.09 -15.71
CA ARG A 84 9.24 -8.84 -16.24
C ARG A 84 7.82 -8.57 -15.76
N TRP A 85 6.95 -9.59 -15.80
CA TRP A 85 5.55 -9.48 -15.38
C TRP A 85 5.42 -9.38 -13.86
N LEU A 86 6.18 -10.19 -13.13
CA LEU A 86 6.20 -10.17 -11.67
C LEU A 86 6.67 -8.81 -11.14
N LYS A 87 7.69 -8.20 -11.76
CA LYS A 87 8.11 -6.86 -11.41
C LYS A 87 7.03 -5.81 -11.70
N THR A 88 6.29 -5.94 -12.80
CA THR A 88 5.16 -5.04 -13.08
C THR A 88 4.07 -5.21 -12.02
N PHE A 89 3.76 -6.45 -11.65
CA PHE A 89 2.77 -6.77 -10.62
C PHE A 89 3.17 -6.23 -9.24
N ASP A 90 4.42 -6.43 -8.83
CA ASP A 90 5.01 -5.91 -7.60
C ASP A 90 4.89 -4.36 -7.51
N HIS A 91 5.23 -3.65 -8.59
CA HIS A 91 5.11 -2.20 -8.62
C HIS A 91 3.65 -1.72 -8.66
N SER A 92 2.76 -2.48 -9.29
CA SER A 92 1.33 -2.19 -9.28
C SER A 92 0.73 -2.39 -7.89
N ALA A 93 1.19 -3.39 -7.15
CA ALA A 93 0.73 -3.68 -5.80
C ALA A 93 1.06 -2.56 -4.80
N ILE A 94 2.10 -1.75 -5.06
CA ILE A 94 2.38 -0.53 -4.28
C ILE A 94 1.22 0.47 -4.39
N TYR A 95 0.68 0.70 -5.58
CA TYR A 95 -0.48 1.59 -5.75
C TYR A 95 -1.71 1.06 -5.00
N LEU A 96 -1.94 -0.25 -5.09
CA LEU A 96 -3.04 -0.91 -4.37
C LEU A 96 -2.88 -0.78 -2.86
N LEU A 97 -1.68 -0.99 -2.32
CA LEU A 97 -1.44 -0.83 -0.89
C LEU A 97 -1.65 0.61 -0.44
N ILE A 98 -1.12 1.59 -1.18
CA ILE A 98 -1.30 3.00 -0.81
C ILE A 98 -2.80 3.32 -0.77
N ALA A 99 -3.57 3.03 -1.83
CA ALA A 99 -5.01 3.28 -1.84
C ALA A 99 -5.78 2.47 -0.78
N GLY A 100 -5.43 1.19 -0.61
CA GLY A 100 -6.01 0.31 0.40
C GLY A 100 -5.79 0.83 1.82
N SER A 101 -4.61 1.39 2.12
CA SER A 101 -4.29 1.95 3.43
C SER A 101 -5.16 3.14 3.81
N TYR A 102 -5.58 3.97 2.85
CA TYR A 102 -6.50 5.08 3.10
C TYR A 102 -7.94 4.63 3.35
N THR A 103 -8.30 3.46 2.82
CA THR A 103 -9.70 3.01 2.75
C THR A 103 -10.42 3.01 4.11
N PRO A 104 -9.88 2.34 5.15
CA PRO A 104 -10.52 2.33 6.47
C PRO A 104 -10.55 3.72 7.12
N PHE A 105 -9.50 4.54 6.98
CA PHE A 105 -9.49 5.87 7.60
C PHE A 105 -10.56 6.80 7.02
N LEU A 106 -10.75 6.78 5.70
CA LEU A 106 -11.70 7.65 5.04
C LEU A 106 -13.15 7.16 5.22
N LEU A 107 -13.40 5.85 5.07
CA LEU A 107 -14.77 5.29 5.07
C LEU A 107 -15.26 4.80 6.42
N VAL A 108 -14.37 4.61 7.40
CA VAL A 108 -14.75 4.16 8.75
C VAL A 108 -14.57 5.27 9.76
N SER A 109 -13.40 5.90 9.82
CA SER A 109 -13.10 6.92 10.83
C SER A 109 -13.71 8.28 10.53
N LEU A 110 -13.66 8.75 9.28
CA LEU A 110 -14.14 10.08 8.92
C LEU A 110 -15.60 10.09 8.44
N ARG A 111 -15.95 9.24 7.46
CA ARG A 111 -17.30 9.17 6.85
C ARG A 111 -17.86 10.53 6.38
N THR A 112 -16.99 11.48 6.02
CA THR A 112 -17.38 12.81 5.54
C THR A 112 -17.45 12.87 4.01
N PRO A 113 -18.18 13.85 3.41
CA PRO A 113 -18.18 14.06 1.96
C PRO A 113 -16.77 14.31 1.39
N LEU A 114 -15.93 15.03 2.13
CA LEU A 114 -14.55 15.29 1.75
C LEU A 114 -13.72 13.99 1.75
N ALA A 115 -13.93 13.10 2.74
CA ALA A 115 -13.27 11.80 2.79
C ALA A 115 -13.66 10.91 1.59
N ILE A 116 -14.92 10.94 1.16
CA ILE A 116 -15.39 10.25 -0.05
C ILE A 116 -14.72 10.87 -1.31
N GLY A 117 -14.63 12.19 -1.39
CA GLY A 117 -13.92 12.87 -2.48
C GLY A 117 -12.45 12.45 -2.57
N LEU A 118 -11.74 12.42 -1.43
CA LEU A 118 -10.36 11.96 -1.35
C LEU A 118 -10.22 10.49 -1.73
N MET A 119 -11.17 9.64 -1.33
CA MET A 119 -11.20 8.22 -1.72
C MET A 119 -11.20 8.06 -3.25
N ILE A 120 -12.09 8.78 -3.93
CA ILE A 120 -12.21 8.74 -5.39
C ILE A 120 -10.92 9.20 -6.04
N VAL A 121 -10.33 10.31 -5.57
CA VAL A 121 -9.06 10.83 -6.10
C VAL A 121 -7.93 9.82 -5.93
N ILE A 122 -7.75 9.28 -4.73
CA ILE A 122 -6.68 8.33 -4.41
C ILE A 122 -6.81 7.07 -5.27
N TRP A 123 -7.99 6.46 -5.34
CA TRP A 123 -8.21 5.26 -6.16
C TRP A 123 -8.08 5.55 -7.66
N SER A 124 -8.50 6.74 -8.13
CA SER A 124 -8.32 7.13 -9.52
C SER A 124 -6.84 7.23 -9.89
N ILE A 125 -6.01 7.84 -9.04
CA ILE A 125 -4.56 7.92 -9.25
C ILE A 125 -3.94 6.52 -9.20
N ALA A 126 -4.38 5.67 -8.26
CA ALA A 126 -3.90 4.29 -8.14
C ALA A 126 -4.19 3.48 -9.41
N LEU A 127 -5.44 3.48 -9.88
CA LEU A 127 -5.86 2.77 -11.09
C LEU A 127 -5.13 3.30 -12.32
N LEU A 128 -5.03 4.62 -12.48
CA LEU A 128 -4.26 5.22 -13.56
C LEU A 128 -2.78 4.77 -13.49
N GLY A 129 -2.18 4.80 -12.30
CA GLY A 129 -0.83 4.34 -12.06
C GLY A 129 -0.59 2.88 -12.46
N ILE A 130 -1.52 2.00 -12.11
CA ILE A 130 -1.51 0.57 -12.47
C ILE A 130 -1.65 0.40 -13.99
N ILE A 131 -2.63 1.05 -14.62
CA ILE A 131 -2.83 1.00 -16.08
C ILE A 131 -1.57 1.45 -16.81
N MET A 132 -0.98 2.59 -16.38
CA MET A 132 0.25 3.09 -16.97
C MET A 132 1.42 2.11 -16.81
N LYS A 133 1.49 1.40 -15.68
CA LYS A 133 2.54 0.39 -15.43
C LYS A 133 2.38 -0.84 -16.33
N VAL A 134 1.15 -1.31 -16.50
CA VAL A 134 0.82 -2.48 -17.32
C VAL A 134 0.97 -2.16 -18.80
N ALA A 135 0.52 -0.99 -19.26
CA ALA A 135 0.56 -0.60 -20.68
C ALA A 135 1.94 -0.16 -21.16
N PHE A 136 2.69 0.61 -20.36
CA PHE A 136 3.95 1.23 -20.80
C PHE A 136 5.20 0.64 -20.14
N VAL A 137 5.07 -0.50 -19.45
CA VAL A 137 6.13 -1.42 -18.98
C VAL A 137 7.52 -0.78 -18.89
N TYR A 138 7.77 -0.07 -17.77
CA TYR A 138 9.03 0.60 -17.40
C TYR A 138 9.46 1.87 -18.16
N ARG A 139 8.69 2.35 -19.14
CA ARG A 139 9.06 3.55 -19.93
C ARG A 139 9.16 4.84 -19.10
N PHE A 140 8.34 4.98 -18.06
CA PHE A 140 8.21 6.23 -17.28
C PHE A 140 8.48 6.02 -15.78
N LYS A 141 9.74 5.71 -15.41
CA LYS A 141 10.13 5.52 -14.00
C LYS A 141 9.82 6.73 -13.12
N ARG A 142 10.03 7.96 -13.64
CA ARG A 142 9.74 9.22 -12.92
C ARG A 142 8.25 9.41 -12.63
N PHE A 143 7.39 8.99 -13.55
CA PHE A 143 5.94 9.10 -13.36
C PHE A 143 5.49 8.29 -12.13
N SER A 144 5.96 7.04 -12.00
CA SER A 144 5.63 6.22 -10.83
C SER A 144 6.10 6.85 -9.53
N LEU A 145 7.31 7.42 -9.50
CA LEU A 145 7.81 8.07 -8.30
C LEU A 145 6.96 9.30 -7.91
N ILE A 146 6.64 10.14 -8.89
CA ILE A 146 5.83 11.35 -8.68
C ILE A 146 4.42 10.98 -8.20
N SER A 147 3.77 9.99 -8.82
CA SER A 147 2.43 9.57 -8.42
C SER A 147 2.42 8.93 -7.03
N TYR A 148 3.40 8.08 -6.69
CA TYR A 148 3.53 7.55 -5.32
C TYR A 148 3.70 8.67 -4.30
N MET A 149 4.57 9.64 -4.60
CA MET A 149 4.80 10.78 -3.72
C MET A 149 3.54 11.65 -3.59
N ALA A 150 2.84 11.91 -4.69
CA ALA A 150 1.60 12.68 -4.68
C ALA A 150 0.52 11.99 -3.83
N MET A 151 0.32 10.68 -4.03
CA MET A 151 -0.60 9.89 -3.20
C MET A 151 -0.17 9.85 -1.74
N GLY A 152 1.14 9.77 -1.46
CA GLY A 152 1.68 9.87 -0.10
C GLY A 152 1.41 11.25 0.52
N TRP A 153 1.50 12.33 -0.24
CA TRP A 153 1.26 13.69 0.26
C TRP A 153 -0.19 13.95 0.66
N LEU A 154 -1.14 13.28 -0.01
CA LEU A 154 -2.55 13.31 0.38
C LEU A 154 -2.78 12.77 1.80
N SER A 155 -1.85 11.97 2.36
CA SER A 155 -1.93 11.53 3.76
C SER A 155 -1.94 12.67 4.75
N LEU A 156 -1.27 13.79 4.45
CA LEU A 156 -1.27 14.95 5.34
C LEU A 156 -2.68 15.52 5.50
N ILE A 157 -3.48 15.51 4.44
CA ILE A 157 -4.87 15.96 4.47
C ILE A 157 -5.73 14.98 5.29
N VAL A 158 -5.52 13.67 5.11
CA VAL A 158 -6.26 12.64 5.85
C VAL A 158 -5.92 12.68 7.34
N VAL A 159 -4.64 12.76 7.70
CA VAL A 159 -4.15 12.89 9.07
C VAL A 159 -4.68 14.15 9.73
N TYR A 160 -4.68 15.28 9.01
CA TYR A 160 -5.26 16.52 9.52
C TYR A 160 -6.77 16.37 9.82
N GLN A 161 -7.54 15.77 8.91
CA GLN A 161 -8.96 15.52 9.17
C GLN A 161 -9.18 14.57 10.34
N LEU A 162 -8.39 13.50 10.46
CA LEU A 162 -8.46 12.58 11.59
C LEU A 162 -8.18 13.31 12.90
N ALA A 163 -7.16 14.17 12.96
CA ALA A 163 -6.84 14.95 14.14
C ALA A 163 -7.94 15.94 14.54
N MET A 164 -8.73 16.42 13.58
CA MET A 164 -9.86 17.33 13.83
C MET A 164 -11.15 16.59 14.23
N HIS A 165 -11.36 15.35 13.78
CA HIS A 165 -12.59 14.57 14.02
C HIS A 165 -12.47 13.59 15.18
N LEU A 166 -11.29 13.03 15.38
CA LEU A 166 -10.97 12.35 16.62
C LEU A 166 -10.75 13.47 17.62
N GLU A 167 -11.72 13.68 18.52
CA GLU A 167 -11.43 14.46 19.71
C GLU A 167 -10.10 13.96 20.26
N ILE A 168 -9.21 14.89 20.62
CA ILE A 168 -8.07 14.62 21.48
C ILE A 168 -8.67 14.27 22.84
N GLY A 169 -9.45 13.18 22.93
CA GLY A 169 -10.54 12.91 23.88
C GLY A 169 -10.35 11.60 24.62
N GLY A 170 -9.53 10.71 24.05
CA GLY A 170 -9.20 9.41 24.63
C GLY A 170 -8.02 9.42 25.61
N TRP A 171 -7.32 10.55 25.82
CA TRP A 171 -6.19 10.60 26.76
C TRP A 171 -6.61 10.93 28.19
N TYR A 172 -7.81 11.49 28.40
CA TYR A 172 -8.34 11.75 29.75
C TYR A 172 -9.22 10.62 30.29
N SER A 173 -9.71 9.71 29.45
CA SER A 173 -10.75 8.73 29.82
C SER A 173 -10.25 7.39 30.37
N LEU A 174 -8.96 7.29 30.72
CA LEU A 174 -8.38 6.15 31.44
C LEU A 174 -7.55 6.69 32.62
N PRO A 175 -7.90 6.52 33.91
CA PRO A 175 -9.00 5.77 34.55
C PRO A 175 -9.75 6.55 35.68
N LEU A 176 -11.09 6.60 35.64
CA LEU A 176 -11.92 6.97 36.81
C LEU A 176 -13.10 6.01 37.04
N VAL A 177 -12.94 4.73 36.69
CA VAL A 177 -13.89 3.67 37.08
C VAL A 177 -13.11 2.48 37.67
N ALA A 178 -12.47 2.73 38.81
CA ALA A 178 -12.03 1.72 39.77
C ALA A 178 -12.93 1.79 41.00
#